data_AF-B9J6M8-F1
#
_entry.id   AF-B9J6M8-F1
#
_cell.length_a   1.000
_cell.length_b   1.000
_cell.length_c   1.000
_cell.angle_alpha   90.00
_cell.angle_beta   90.00
_cell.angle_gamma   90.00
#
_symmetry.space_group_name_H-M   'P 1'
#
loop_
_entity.id
_entity.type
_entity.pdbx_description
1 polymer ?
#
loop_
_entity_poly.entity_id
_entity_poly.type
_entity_poly.pdbx_seq_one_letter_code
_entity_poly.pdbx_strand_id
1 'polypeptide(L)'
;MNIDLNSLADGAVAEKVDAEFQRVLKNMADPNTDPTKARSITLTITFKGNKNREIWECTSKVSSKLVAVKEVESTFIVARDNNGDVVGRELNSGVKGQMYIDGDGDVSTDVGEKVTTEEQPMPAPTERGVVDFRKQKTN
;
A
#
# COMPACT_ATOMS: atom_id res chain seq x y z
N MET A 1 -5.14 50.92 -9.72
CA MET A 1 -5.71 49.85 -10.55
C MET A 1 -5.32 48.55 -9.86
N ASN A 2 -6.30 47.77 -9.40
CA ASN A 2 -6.07 46.56 -8.64
C ASN A 2 -6.35 45.37 -9.55
N ILE A 3 -5.53 44.32 -9.45
CA ILE A 3 -5.81 43.06 -10.12
C ILE A 3 -6.86 42.31 -9.31
N ASP A 4 -7.95 41.93 -9.97
CA ASP A 4 -8.98 41.08 -9.37
C ASP A 4 -8.93 39.71 -10.06
N LEU A 5 -8.86 38.65 -9.25
CA LEU A 5 -8.74 37.28 -9.75
C LEU A 5 -10.01 36.81 -10.47
N ASN A 6 -11.16 37.38 -10.12
CA ASN A 6 -12.43 37.03 -10.76
C ASN A 6 -12.59 37.62 -12.16
N SER A 7 -11.88 38.73 -12.45
CA SER A 7 -11.84 39.35 -13.78
C SER A 7 -10.58 39.00 -14.57
N LEU A 8 -9.59 38.37 -13.93
CA LEU A 8 -8.34 37.99 -14.59
C LEU A 8 -8.56 36.81 -15.54
N ALA A 9 -8.19 37.00 -16.80
CA ALA A 9 -8.41 36.03 -17.88
C ALA A 9 -9.87 35.54 -17.95
N ASP A 10 -10.81 36.49 -17.92
CA ASP A 10 -12.26 36.24 -17.99
C ASP A 10 -12.78 35.31 -16.89
N GLY A 11 -12.14 35.34 -15.71
CA GLY A 11 -12.50 34.50 -14.56
C GLY A 11 -11.97 33.08 -14.62
N ALA A 12 -11.25 32.68 -15.68
CA ALA A 12 -10.66 31.35 -15.81
C ALA A 12 -9.65 31.04 -14.68
N VAL A 13 -8.95 32.06 -14.16
CA VAL A 13 -8.03 31.88 -13.03
C VAL A 13 -8.78 31.52 -11.76
N ALA A 14 -9.89 32.21 -11.48
CA ALA A 14 -10.73 31.94 -10.31
C ALA A 14 -11.30 30.51 -10.37
N GLU A 15 -11.84 30.08 -11.52
CA GLU A 15 -12.36 28.72 -11.68
C GLU A 15 -11.29 27.65 -11.44
N LYS A 16 -10.05 27.87 -11.92
CA LYS A 16 -8.95 26.91 -11.71
C LYS A 16 -8.54 26.83 -10.24
N VAL A 17 -8.53 27.96 -9.53
CA VAL A 17 -8.24 27.99 -8.09
C VAL A 17 -9.35 27.28 -7.31
N ASP A 18 -10.62 27.51 -7.64
CA ASP A 18 -11.76 26.85 -7.00
C ASP A 18 -11.74 25.33 -7.22
N ALA A 19 -11.42 24.88 -8.44
CA ALA A 19 -11.29 23.45 -8.74
C ALA A 19 -10.18 22.79 -7.90
N GLU A 20 -9.03 23.44 -7.75
CA GLU A 20 -7.94 22.94 -6.91
C GLU A 20 -8.28 23.01 -5.41
N PHE A 21 -9.03 24.03 -4.99
CA PHE A 21 -9.53 24.14 -3.63
C PHE A 21 -10.47 22.98 -3.28
N GLN A 22 -11.41 22.64 -4.17
CA GLN A 22 -12.27 21.46 -4.00
C GLN A 22 -11.47 20.16 -3.92
N ARG A 23 -10.40 20.00 -4.71
CA ARG A 23 -9.51 18.82 -4.64
C ARG A 23 -8.80 18.72 -3.30
N VAL A 24 -8.29 19.84 -2.79
CA VAL A 24 -7.64 19.91 -1.47
C VAL A 24 -8.62 19.56 -0.36
N LEU A 25 -9.85 20.10 -0.41
CA LEU A 25 -10.90 19.76 0.57
C LEU A 25 -11.26 18.28 0.53
N LYS A 26 -11.46 17.71 -0.67
CA LYS A 26 -11.73 16.28 -0.83
C LYS A 26 -10.60 15.42 -0.29
N ASN A 27 -9.35 15.80 -0.55
CA ASN A 27 -8.17 15.12 -0.02
C ASN A 27 -7.98 15.33 1.49
N MET A 28 -8.55 16.38 2.09
CA MET A 28 -8.50 16.60 3.54
C MET A 28 -9.62 15.86 4.29
N ALA A 29 -10.76 15.65 3.63
CA ALA A 29 -11.87 14.86 4.15
C ALA A 29 -11.66 13.34 3.99
N ASP A 30 -10.66 12.91 3.22
CA ASP A 30 -10.36 11.49 3.00
C ASP A 30 -9.71 10.85 4.27
N PRO A 31 -10.36 9.88 4.94
CA PRO A 31 -9.83 9.21 6.12
C PRO A 31 -8.52 8.45 5.88
N ASN A 32 -8.25 8.10 4.61
CA ASN A 32 -7.06 7.38 4.22
C ASN A 32 -5.86 8.30 4.03
N THR A 33 -6.01 9.61 4.16
CA THR A 33 -4.90 10.57 4.10
C THR A 33 -4.53 11.08 5.49
N ASP A 34 -3.31 11.56 5.65
CA ASP A 34 -2.89 12.17 6.91
C ASP A 34 -3.55 13.56 7.07
N PRO A 35 -4.32 13.80 8.16
CA PRO A 35 -4.98 15.07 8.39
C PRO A 35 -4.02 16.19 8.83
N THR A 36 -2.84 15.84 9.36
CA THR A 36 -1.88 16.81 9.91
C THR A 36 -0.88 17.31 8.87
N LYS A 37 -0.70 16.58 7.76
CA LYS A 37 0.20 16.98 6.68
C LYS A 37 -0.35 18.18 5.92
N ALA A 38 0.53 19.16 5.67
CA ALA A 38 0.19 20.38 4.96
C ALA A 38 -0.13 20.10 3.47
N ARG A 39 -1.22 20.73 3.00
CA ARG A 39 -1.63 20.80 1.58
C ARG A 39 -1.41 22.24 1.11
N SER A 40 -0.99 22.43 -0.14
CA SER A 40 -0.73 23.78 -0.67
C SER A 40 -1.31 23.96 -2.07
N ILE A 41 -1.82 25.16 -2.36
CA ILE A 41 -2.22 25.58 -3.71
C ILE A 41 -1.28 26.70 -4.12
N THR A 42 -0.70 26.60 -5.32
CA THR A 42 0.24 27.59 -5.86
C THR A 42 -0.32 28.14 -7.17
N LEU A 43 -0.58 29.45 -7.19
CA LEU A 43 -0.88 30.21 -8.41
C LEU A 43 0.40 30.90 -8.89
N THR A 44 0.85 30.57 -10.09
CA THR A 44 1.99 31.19 -10.76
C THR A 44 1.49 32.00 -11.94
N ILE A 45 1.73 33.30 -11.93
CA ILE A 45 1.43 34.20 -13.05
C ILE A 45 2.76 34.64 -13.65
N THR A 46 2.97 34.34 -14.92
CA THR A 46 4.19 34.67 -15.67
C THR A 46 3.87 35.70 -16.72
N PHE A 47 4.63 36.80 -16.74
CA PHE A 47 4.53 37.83 -17.76
C PHE A 47 5.75 37.77 -18.69
N LYS A 48 5.52 37.79 -20.00
CA LYS A 48 6.57 37.90 -21.01
C LYS A 48 6.30 39.11 -21.89
N GLY A 49 7.15 40.12 -21.80
CA GLY A 49 7.06 41.32 -22.63
C GLY A 49 7.84 41.20 -23.93
N ASN A 50 7.41 41.96 -24.95
CA ASN A 50 8.19 42.15 -26.16
C ASN A 50 9.26 43.26 -26.00
N LYS A 51 10.23 43.35 -26.92
CA LYS A 51 11.32 44.35 -26.88
C LYS A 51 10.80 45.80 -26.92
N ASN A 52 9.66 46.02 -27.57
CA ASN A 52 9.03 47.34 -27.67
C ASN A 52 8.32 47.74 -26.36
N ARG A 53 8.14 46.79 -25.42
CA ARG A 53 7.43 46.95 -24.14
C ARG A 53 5.96 47.36 -24.26
N GLU A 54 5.35 47.11 -25.43
CA GLU A 54 3.97 47.49 -25.73
C GLU A 54 2.98 46.35 -25.47
N ILE A 55 3.42 45.10 -25.64
CA ILE A 55 2.57 43.92 -25.51
C ILE A 55 3.24 42.93 -24.56
N TRP A 56 2.51 42.55 -23.52
CA TRP A 56 2.94 41.54 -22.56
C TRP A 56 2.00 40.35 -22.62
N GLU A 57 2.55 39.16 -22.82
CA GLU A 57 1.83 37.90 -22.70
C GLU A 57 1.72 37.53 -21.21
N CYS A 58 0.53 37.15 -20.78
CA CYS A 58 0.27 36.66 -19.44
C CYS A 58 -0.06 35.16 -19.49
N THR A 59 0.61 34.37 -18.67
CA THR A 59 0.32 32.94 -18.50
C THR A 59 0.08 32.64 -17.03
N SER A 60 -1.09 32.10 -16.71
CA SER A 60 -1.46 31.67 -15.36
C SER A 60 -1.41 30.14 -15.25
N LYS A 61 -0.72 29.62 -14.23
CA LYS A 61 -0.67 28.19 -13.90
C LYS A 61 -1.07 28.01 -12.44
N VAL A 62 -2.05 27.13 -12.20
CA VAL A 62 -2.44 26.70 -10.85
C VAL A 62 -2.00 25.25 -10.65
N SER A 63 -1.35 24.97 -9.53
CA SER A 63 -0.96 23.61 -9.14
C SER A 63 -1.20 23.38 -7.65
N SER A 64 -1.68 22.20 -7.28
CA SER A 64 -1.85 21.79 -5.88
C SER A 64 -0.85 20.71 -5.48
N LYS A 65 -0.48 20.71 -4.19
CA LYS A 65 0.25 19.64 -3.52
C LYS A 65 -0.70 18.98 -2.53
N LEU A 66 -1.16 17.78 -2.88
CA LEU A 66 -2.05 16.96 -2.07
C LEU A 66 -1.24 15.99 -1.21
N VAL A 67 -1.86 15.47 -0.15
CA VAL A 67 -1.28 14.43 0.69
C VAL A 67 -1.57 13.08 0.04
N ALA A 68 -0.54 12.25 -0.10
CA ALA A 68 -0.68 10.90 -0.60
C ALA A 68 -1.56 10.07 0.34
N VAL A 69 -2.31 9.14 -0.24
CA VAL A 69 -3.06 8.13 0.52
C VAL A 69 -2.06 7.31 1.34
N LYS A 70 -2.43 6.94 2.56
CA LYS A 70 -1.64 6.07 3.43
C LYS A 70 -1.24 4.81 2.66
N GLU A 71 0.03 4.46 2.76
CA GLU A 71 0.59 3.29 2.11
C GLU A 71 -0.04 2.03 2.74
N VAL A 72 -0.55 1.15 1.89
CA VAL A 72 -0.97 -0.20 2.29
C VAL A 72 0.26 -1.08 2.10
N GLU A 73 0.91 -1.44 3.20
CA GLU A 73 2.07 -2.31 3.19
C GLU A 73 1.62 -3.78 3.02
N SER A 74 1.94 -4.38 1.89
CA SER A 74 1.79 -5.83 1.65
C SER A 74 3.16 -6.47 1.53
N THR A 75 3.41 -7.52 2.32
CA THR A 75 4.66 -8.29 2.26
C THR A 75 4.50 -9.44 1.28
N PHE A 76 5.46 -9.65 0.38
CA PHE A 76 5.44 -10.76 -0.58
C PHE A 76 6.50 -11.81 -0.25
N ILE A 77 6.13 -13.09 -0.29
CA ILE A 77 7.06 -14.22 -0.34
C ILE A 77 7.51 -14.42 -1.77
N VAL A 78 8.81 -14.30 -2.02
CA VAL A 78 9.41 -14.71 -3.29
C VAL A 78 10.01 -16.11 -3.11
N ALA A 79 9.62 -17.04 -3.99
CA ALA A 79 10.17 -18.38 -4.10
C ALA A 79 10.58 -18.65 -5.56
N ARG A 80 11.47 -19.62 -5.78
CA ARG A 80 11.75 -20.14 -7.12
C ARG A 80 11.06 -21.48 -7.25
N ASP A 81 10.35 -21.66 -8.34
CA ASP A 81 9.77 -22.96 -8.70
C ASP A 81 10.88 -23.91 -9.21
N ASN A 82 10.60 -25.20 -9.29
CA ASN A 82 11.53 -26.25 -9.74
C ASN A 82 12.04 -26.03 -11.17
N ASN A 83 11.37 -25.20 -11.97
CA ASN A 83 11.79 -24.80 -13.32
C ASN A 83 12.75 -23.60 -13.35
N GLY A 84 13.08 -23.01 -12.19
CA GLY A 84 13.98 -21.85 -12.06
C GLY A 84 13.27 -20.50 -12.19
N ASP A 85 11.95 -20.49 -12.43
CA ASP A 85 11.14 -19.27 -12.53
C ASP A 85 10.86 -18.67 -11.15
N VAL A 86 10.89 -17.33 -11.08
CA VAL A 86 10.64 -16.58 -9.84
C VAL A 86 9.13 -16.40 -9.68
N VAL A 87 8.57 -16.98 -8.62
CA VAL A 87 7.14 -16.88 -8.25
C VAL A 87 7.01 -16.09 -6.95
N GLY A 88 6.23 -15.02 -6.97
CA GLY A 88 5.91 -14.20 -5.79
C GLY A 88 4.46 -14.41 -5.35
N ARG A 89 4.21 -14.65 -4.06
CA ARG A 89 2.85 -14.73 -3.47
C ARG A 89 2.81 -13.86 -2.22
N GLU A 90 1.67 -13.23 -1.91
CA GLU A 90 1.51 -12.38 -0.72
C GLU A 90 1.67 -13.23 0.57
N LEU A 91 2.36 -12.69 1.58
CA LEU A 91 2.64 -13.34 2.86
C LEU A 91 1.50 -13.04 3.84
N ASN A 92 0.70 -14.05 4.17
CA ASN A 92 -0.44 -13.89 5.07
C ASN A 92 -0.12 -14.30 6.52
N SER A 93 0.87 -15.17 6.75
CA SER A 93 1.23 -15.65 8.10
C SER A 93 2.22 -14.75 8.85
N GLY A 94 2.73 -13.66 8.25
CA GLY A 94 3.74 -12.77 8.85
C GLY A 94 5.17 -13.34 8.92
N VAL A 95 5.34 -14.67 8.91
CA VAL A 95 6.64 -15.37 8.81
C VAL A 95 6.57 -16.41 7.70
N LYS A 96 7.60 -16.44 6.84
CA LYS A 96 7.70 -17.42 5.74
C LYS A 96 7.78 -18.84 6.30
N GLY A 97 6.94 -19.74 5.80
CA GLY A 97 6.88 -21.15 6.17
C GLY A 97 6.12 -21.45 7.48
N GLN A 98 5.49 -20.45 8.11
CA GLN A 98 4.66 -20.66 9.29
C GLN A 98 3.19 -20.82 8.87
N MET A 99 2.50 -21.81 9.44
CA MET A 99 1.06 -21.92 9.32
C MET A 99 0.41 -20.97 10.34
N TYR A 100 -0.68 -20.32 9.95
CA TYR A 100 -1.47 -19.47 10.84
C TYR A 100 -2.92 -19.93 10.88
N ILE A 101 -3.60 -19.62 11.97
CA ILE A 101 -5.04 -19.81 12.06
C ILE A 101 -5.69 -18.60 11.41
N ASP A 102 -6.43 -18.83 10.33
CA ASP A 102 -7.13 -17.76 9.61
C ASP A 102 -8.34 -17.23 10.40
N GLY A 103 -8.94 -16.15 9.91
CA GLY A 103 -10.08 -15.50 10.56
C GLY A 103 -11.33 -16.39 10.68
N ASP A 104 -11.36 -17.49 9.92
CA ASP A 104 -12.45 -18.47 9.93
C ASP A 104 -12.17 -19.64 10.89
N GLY A 105 -11.00 -19.66 11.54
CA GLY A 105 -10.59 -20.69 12.51
C GLY A 105 -9.90 -21.90 11.90
N ASP A 106 -9.58 -21.87 10.60
CA ASP A 106 -8.89 -22.96 9.90
C ASP A 106 -7.37 -22.75 9.90
N VAL A 107 -6.60 -23.84 9.88
CA VAL A 107 -5.14 -23.77 9.74
C VAL A 107 -4.79 -23.56 8.27
N SER A 108 -4.22 -22.40 7.97
CA SER A 108 -3.80 -21.98 6.63
C SER A 108 -2.29 -21.86 6.55
N THR A 109 -1.72 -22.17 5.38
CA THR A 109 -0.27 -22.03 5.11
C THR A 109 0.15 -20.56 5.10
N ASP A 110 1.45 -20.31 4.99
CA ASP A 110 2.03 -18.96 4.94
C ASP A 110 1.52 -18.10 3.76
N VAL A 111 0.93 -18.74 2.75
CA VAL A 111 0.33 -18.14 1.55
C VAL A 111 -1.21 -18.12 1.60
N GLY A 112 -1.83 -18.57 2.70
CA GLY A 112 -3.29 -18.59 2.85
C GLY A 112 -3.98 -19.76 2.14
N GLU A 113 -3.25 -20.82 1.75
CA GLU A 113 -3.87 -22.07 1.31
C GLU A 113 -4.32 -22.87 2.52
N LYS A 114 -5.60 -23.25 2.55
CA LYS A 114 -6.17 -24.06 3.64
C LYS A 114 -5.49 -25.43 3.70
N VAL A 115 -4.95 -25.79 4.86
CA VAL A 115 -4.42 -27.13 5.09
C VAL A 115 -5.61 -28.06 5.31
N THR A 116 -6.07 -28.71 4.23
CA THR A 116 -7.02 -29.81 4.37
C THR A 116 -6.27 -30.96 5.02
N THR A 117 -6.64 -31.33 6.23
CA THR A 117 -6.13 -32.54 6.87
C THR A 117 -6.72 -33.73 6.13
N GLU A 118 -6.07 -34.17 5.06
CA GLU A 118 -6.22 -35.55 4.64
C GLU A 118 -5.64 -36.40 5.77
N GLU A 119 -6.50 -37.05 6.54
CA GLU A 119 -6.11 -38.08 7.50
C GLU A 119 -5.33 -39.15 6.74
N GLN A 120 -4.01 -39.01 6.68
CA GLN A 120 -3.17 -40.17 6.40
C GLN A 120 -3.42 -41.15 7.54
N PRO A 121 -3.93 -42.36 7.28
CA PRO A 121 -4.07 -43.35 8.33
C PRO A 121 -2.67 -43.58 8.91
N MET A 122 -2.51 -43.25 10.19
CA MET A 122 -1.26 -43.47 10.91
C MET A 122 -0.83 -44.92 10.68
N PRO A 123 0.41 -45.22 10.24
CA PRO A 123 0.90 -46.58 10.29
C PRO A 123 0.83 -47.03 11.75
N ALA A 124 0.16 -48.16 11.99
CA ALA A 124 -0.04 -48.74 13.31
C ALA A 124 1.29 -48.73 14.11
N PRO A 125 1.28 -48.39 15.42
CA PRO A 125 2.49 -48.40 16.22
C PRO A 125 3.08 -49.80 16.22
N THR A 126 4.26 -49.99 15.65
CA THR A 126 5.01 -51.23 15.83
C THR A 126 5.36 -51.35 17.30
N GLU A 127 4.85 -52.38 17.98
CA GLU A 127 5.17 -52.69 19.38
C GLU A 127 6.69 -52.81 19.53
N ARG A 128 7.33 -51.78 20.08
CA ARG A 128 8.70 -51.88 20.56
C ARG A 128 8.64 -52.59 21.90
N GLY A 129 8.96 -53.88 21.92
CA GLY A 129 9.07 -54.68 23.13
C GLY A 129 9.89 -53.96 24.19
N VAL A 130 9.26 -53.66 25.33
CA VAL A 130 9.90 -53.01 26.47
C VAL A 130 10.97 -53.94 27.00
N VAL A 131 12.24 -53.56 26.85
CA VAL A 131 13.38 -54.24 27.49
C VAL A 131 13.46 -53.81 28.95
N ASP A 132 13.21 -54.76 29.84
CA ASP A 132 13.11 -54.56 31.29
C ASP A 132 14.49 -54.75 31.95
N PHE A 133 15.24 -53.64 32.13
CA PHE A 133 16.64 -53.64 32.60
C PHE A 133 16.83 -54.03 34.09
N ARG A 134 15.77 -54.40 34.82
CA ARG A 134 15.83 -54.81 36.24
C ARG A 134 16.07 -56.31 36.46
N LYS A 135 16.25 -57.11 35.40
CA LYS A 135 16.49 -58.57 35.52
C LYS A 135 17.88 -59.05 35.12
N GLN A 136 18.82 -58.16 34.80
CA GLN A 136 20.22 -58.58 34.66
C GLN A 136 20.87 -58.66 36.04
N LYS A 137 20.91 -59.88 36.61
CA LYS A 137 21.80 -60.21 37.71
C LYS A 137 23.23 -60.31 37.19
N THR A 138 24.12 -59.56 37.83
CA THR A 138 25.57 -59.74 37.85
C THR A 138 25.93 -61.21 38.09
N ASN A 139 26.82 -61.74 37.25
CA ASN A 139 27.73 -62.83 37.58
C ASN A 139 29.05 -62.57 36.88
#